data_AF-A0A7S3LI70-F1
#
_entry.id   AF-A0A7S3LI70-F1
#
_cell.length_a   1.000
_cell.length_b   1.000
_cell.length_c   1.000
_cell.angle_alpha   90.00
_cell.angle_beta   90.00
_cell.angle_gamma   90.00
#
_symmetry.space_group_name_H-M   'P 1'
#
loop_
_entity.id
_entity.type
_entity.pdbx_description
1 polymer ?
#
loop_
_entity_poly.entity_id
_entity_poly.type
_entity_poly.pdbx_seq_one_letter_code
_entity_poly.pdbx_strand_id
1 'polypeptide(L)'
;METMVRLEETVVDFGRRVDSAIETVMNFCQLSEFYRMTYIYDQLDKVLEYTDGQFDLDFSQKINKRSQHSIFWFGVSTLVLGFVGLILPQFMLILLGAPFVPAGEKRPFFDFTYVFIRISAVAAVNMGAYYVFAALIDNSDFFLPTVPFRIFTFTIFSTLALSGAAPAGVFGIALWEGGGALWLAHALAAEARQNVSE
;
A
#
# COMPACT_ATOMS: atom_id res chain seq x y z
N MET A 1 -6.86 39.53 0.40
CA MET A 1 -8.14 38.99 0.94
C MET A 1 -8.87 38.19 -0.13
N GLU A 2 -9.09 38.75 -1.32
CA GLU A 2 -9.71 38.09 -2.48
C GLU A 2 -9.02 36.78 -2.92
N THR A 3 -7.69 36.70 -2.83
CA THR A 3 -6.91 35.52 -3.23
C THR A 3 -7.04 34.34 -2.26
N MET A 4 -7.28 34.61 -0.97
CA MET A 4 -7.50 33.57 0.06
C MET A 4 -8.88 32.94 -0.11
N VAL A 5 -9.91 33.76 -0.34
CA VAL A 5 -11.28 33.31 -0.60
C VAL A 5 -11.35 32.41 -1.85
N ARG A 6 -10.61 32.78 -2.90
CA ARG A 6 -10.54 31.98 -4.14
C ARG A 6 -9.85 30.63 -3.95
N LEU A 7 -8.91 30.54 -3.01
CA LEU A 7 -8.22 29.30 -2.67
C LEU A 7 -9.13 28.38 -1.87
N GLU A 8 -9.87 28.92 -0.89
CA GLU A 8 -10.89 28.18 -0.14
C GLU A 8 -11.98 27.63 -1.07
N GLU A 9 -12.52 28.44 -1.98
CA GLU A 9 -13.52 27.99 -2.96
C GLU A 9 -12.99 26.86 -3.86
N THR A 10 -11.73 26.95 -4.28
CA THR A 10 -11.08 25.92 -5.12
C THR A 10 -10.88 24.62 -4.35
N VAL A 11 -10.48 24.69 -3.07
CA VAL A 11 -10.32 23.52 -2.20
C VAL A 11 -11.67 22.85 -1.91
N VAL A 12 -12.70 23.65 -1.65
CA VAL A 12 -14.07 23.16 -1.41
C VAL A 12 -14.68 22.56 -2.68
N ASP A 13 -14.44 23.14 -3.85
CA ASP A 13 -14.89 22.57 -5.14
C ASP A 13 -14.14 21.28 -5.49
N PHE A 14 -12.85 21.20 -5.18
CA PHE A 14 -12.07 19.97 -5.32
C PHE A 14 -12.59 18.86 -4.39
N GLY A 15 -12.86 19.18 -3.12
CA GLY A 15 -13.47 18.25 -2.16
C GLY A 15 -14.79 17.67 -2.68
N ARG A 16 -15.70 18.53 -3.15
CA ARG A 16 -17.00 18.09 -3.72
C ARG A 16 -16.86 17.20 -4.95
N ARG A 17 -15.86 17.46 -5.81
CA ARG A 17 -15.58 16.61 -6.98
C ARG A 17 -15.01 15.25 -6.60
N VAL A 18 -14.18 15.20 -5.56
CA VAL A 18 -13.66 13.95 -5.00
C VAL A 18 -14.80 13.14 -4.39
N ASP A 19 -15.67 13.75 -3.59
CA ASP A 19 -16.83 13.09 -2.99
C ASP A 19 -17.77 12.50 -4.06
N SER A 20 -18.07 13.28 -5.11
CA SER A 20 -18.89 12.83 -6.24
C SER A 20 -18.24 11.68 -7.02
N ALA A 21 -16.91 11.69 -7.17
CA ALA A 21 -16.17 10.60 -7.81
C ALA A 21 -16.17 9.34 -6.93
N ILE A 22 -16.02 9.49 -5.61
CA ILE A 22 -16.11 8.40 -4.63
C ILE A 22 -17.50 7.77 -4.68
N GLU A 23 -18.57 8.56 -4.62
CA GLU A 23 -19.95 8.07 -4.72
C GLU A 23 -20.21 7.35 -6.04
N THR A 24 -19.66 7.85 -7.15
CA THR A 24 -19.80 7.22 -8.47
C THR A 24 -19.10 5.86 -8.51
N VAL A 25 -17.88 5.76 -7.97
CA VAL A 25 -17.12 4.50 -7.87
C VAL A 25 -17.82 3.52 -6.93
N MET A 26 -18.32 4.00 -5.79
CA MET A 26 -19.05 3.21 -4.79
C MET A 26 -20.33 2.61 -5.38
N ASN A 27 -21.09 3.40 -6.15
CA ASN A 27 -22.30 2.96 -6.82
C ASN A 27 -22.00 2.00 -7.99
N PHE A 28 -20.91 2.23 -8.72
CA PHE A 28 -20.51 1.37 -9.84
C PHE A 28 -20.08 -0.03 -9.39
N CYS A 29 -19.45 -0.15 -8.22
CA CYS A 29 -18.91 -1.42 -7.73
C CYS A 29 -19.91 -2.29 -6.94
N GLN A 30 -21.18 -1.90 -6.76
CA GLN A 30 -22.14 -2.58 -5.85
C GLN A 30 -21.55 -2.89 -4.46
N LEU A 31 -20.58 -2.07 -4.01
CA LEU A 31 -19.87 -2.24 -2.74
C LEU A 31 -20.69 -1.75 -1.54
N SER A 32 -21.91 -1.25 -1.75
CA SER A 32 -22.78 -0.69 -0.72
C SER A 32 -23.12 -1.65 0.42
N GLU A 33 -23.05 -2.96 0.18
CA GLU A 33 -23.24 -4.00 1.21
C GLU A 33 -21.93 -4.39 1.91
N PHE A 34 -20.78 -4.32 1.23
CA PHE A 34 -19.47 -4.69 1.80
C PHE A 34 -18.82 -3.55 2.62
N TYR A 35 -19.18 -2.30 2.34
CA TYR A 35 -18.68 -1.09 3.02
C TYR A 35 -19.56 -0.62 4.19
N ARG A 36 -20.71 -1.27 4.46
CA ARG A 36 -21.61 -0.89 5.56
C ARG A 36 -21.19 -1.49 6.89
N MET A 37 -19.92 -1.29 7.26
CA MET A 37 -19.39 -1.57 8.59
C MET A 37 -18.57 -0.36 9.02
N THR A 38 -19.10 0.38 9.99
CA THR A 38 -18.50 1.15 11.10
C THR A 38 -16.96 1.32 11.24
N TYR A 39 -16.14 0.55 10.55
CA TYR A 39 -14.69 0.46 10.65
C TYR A 39 -13.93 1.64 10.03
N ILE A 40 -14.35 2.20 8.88
CA ILE A 40 -13.58 3.29 8.23
C ILE A 40 -13.71 4.62 8.98
N TYR A 41 -14.89 4.94 9.53
CA TYR A 41 -15.08 6.14 10.33
C TYR A 41 -14.30 6.08 11.65
N ASP A 42 -14.30 4.92 12.33
CA ASP A 42 -13.50 4.69 13.54
C ASP A 42 -11.99 4.80 13.28
N GLN A 43 -11.51 4.36 12.10
CA GLN A 43 -10.10 4.50 11.72
C GLN A 43 -9.73 5.94 11.34
N LEU A 44 -10.62 6.67 10.69
CA LEU A 44 -10.44 8.10 10.41
C LEU A 44 -10.41 8.92 11.70
N ASP A 45 -11.29 8.64 12.65
CA ASP A 45 -11.31 9.29 13.95
C ASP A 45 -10.03 8.99 14.74
N LYS A 46 -9.52 7.75 14.73
CA LYS A 46 -8.22 7.39 15.34
C LYS A 46 -7.04 8.11 14.69
N VAL A 47 -7.06 8.27 13.36
CA VAL A 47 -6.02 9.00 12.64
C VAL A 47 -6.10 10.51 12.96
N LEU A 48 -7.30 11.07 13.02
CA LEU A 48 -7.53 12.49 13.36
C LEU A 48 -7.16 12.78 14.82
N GLU A 49 -7.51 11.92 15.76
CA GLU A 49 -7.13 12.00 17.17
C GLU A 49 -5.60 11.89 17.34
N TYR A 50 -4.94 11.05 16.54
CA TYR A 50 -3.47 10.96 16.49
C TYR A 50 -2.81 12.22 15.91
N THR A 51 -3.53 13.00 15.09
CA THR A 51 -2.99 14.20 14.42
C THR A 51 -3.17 15.47 15.25
N ASP A 52 -4.12 15.50 16.19
CA ASP A 52 -4.41 16.67 17.05
C ASP A 52 -3.41 16.83 18.22
N GLY A 53 -2.61 15.80 18.51
CA GLY A 53 -1.45 15.86 19.40
C GLY A 53 -0.15 15.92 18.58
N GLN A 54 0.75 16.85 18.91
CA GLN A 54 2.09 17.03 18.32
C GLN A 54 2.67 15.77 17.66
N PHE A 55 3.02 15.87 16.37
CA PHE A 55 3.67 14.84 15.57
C PHE A 55 5.05 14.50 16.18
N ASP A 56 5.06 13.69 17.24
CA ASP A 56 6.27 13.21 17.88
C ASP A 56 6.90 12.16 16.96
N LEU A 57 8.04 12.52 16.38
CA LEU A 57 8.78 11.70 15.41
C LEU A 57 9.62 10.61 16.08
N ASP A 58 9.46 10.37 17.39
CA ASP A 58 10.06 9.21 18.06
C ASP A 58 9.28 7.92 17.76
N PHE A 59 9.43 7.43 16.52
CA PHE A 59 8.84 6.18 16.03
C PHE A 59 9.27 4.95 16.86
N SER A 60 10.41 5.04 17.56
CA SER A 60 10.97 3.92 18.33
C SER A 60 10.15 3.60 19.59
N GLN A 61 9.43 4.56 20.16
CA GLN A 61 8.62 4.31 21.37
C GLN A 61 7.22 3.75 21.07
N LYS A 62 6.73 3.88 19.82
CA LYS A 62 5.36 3.50 19.45
C LYS A 62 5.23 2.07 18.89
N ILE A 63 6.34 1.46 18.46
CA ILE A 63 6.35 0.10 17.92
C ILE A 63 6.87 -0.86 18.99
N ASN A 64 5.97 -1.56 19.66
CA ASN A 64 6.30 -2.42 20.80
C ASN A 64 6.03 -3.92 20.52
N LYS A 65 5.14 -4.23 19.57
CA LYS A 65 4.78 -5.59 19.18
C LYS A 65 5.56 -6.09 17.97
N ARG A 66 5.76 -7.40 17.89
CA ARG A 66 6.48 -8.04 16.77
C ARG A 66 5.70 -7.91 15.46
N SER A 67 4.37 -7.97 15.52
CA SER A 67 3.47 -7.77 14.40
C SER A 67 3.54 -6.35 13.83
N GLN A 68 3.61 -5.33 14.70
CA GLN A 68 3.85 -3.94 14.29
C GLN A 68 5.20 -3.78 13.57
N HIS A 69 6.30 -4.33 14.12
CA HIS A 69 7.61 -4.28 13.45
C HIS A 69 7.58 -4.92 12.06
N SER A 70 6.92 -6.08 11.93
CA SER A 70 6.73 -6.77 10.66
C SER A 70 6.05 -5.87 9.62
N ILE A 71 4.91 -5.29 9.99
CA ILE A 71 4.13 -4.44 9.09
C ILE A 71 4.87 -3.14 8.78
N PHE A 72 5.52 -2.53 9.77
CA PHE A 72 6.26 -1.30 9.60
C PHE A 72 7.40 -1.44 8.58
N TRP A 73 8.30 -2.41 8.77
CA TRP A 73 9.44 -2.59 7.87
C TRP A 73 9.02 -3.04 6.48
N PHE A 74 7.99 -3.88 6.41
CA PHE A 74 7.40 -4.20 5.12
C PHE A 74 6.87 -2.93 4.43
N GLY A 75 6.06 -2.13 5.14
CA GLY A 75 5.52 -0.85 4.64
C GLY A 75 6.59 0.13 4.18
N VAL A 76 7.67 0.30 4.96
CA VAL A 76 8.83 1.12 4.59
C VAL A 76 9.46 0.59 3.30
N SER A 77 9.69 -0.73 3.19
CA SER A 77 10.27 -1.30 1.98
C SER A 77 9.35 -1.14 0.75
N THR A 78 8.03 -1.31 0.90
CA THR A 78 7.03 -1.07 -0.15
C THR A 78 7.04 0.39 -0.60
N LEU A 79 7.11 1.31 0.36
CA LEU A 79 7.13 2.75 0.11
C LEU A 79 8.40 3.16 -0.63
N VAL A 80 9.57 2.67 -0.21
CA VAL A 80 10.85 2.89 -0.90
C VAL A 80 10.81 2.34 -2.33
N LEU A 81 10.35 1.10 -2.51
CA LEU A 81 10.21 0.50 -3.84
C LEU A 81 9.21 1.28 -4.72
N GLY A 82 8.12 1.76 -4.14
CA GLY A 82 7.16 2.65 -4.81
C GLY A 82 7.83 3.94 -5.30
N PHE A 83 8.57 4.65 -4.44
CA PHE A 83 9.29 5.85 -4.86
C PHE A 83 10.36 5.56 -5.91
N VAL A 84 11.09 4.46 -5.78
CA VAL A 84 12.05 4.03 -6.82
C VAL A 84 11.33 3.75 -8.14
N GLY A 85 10.14 3.14 -8.14
CA GLY A 85 9.36 2.93 -9.36
C GLY A 85 8.84 4.21 -10.00
N LEU A 86 8.57 5.25 -9.21
CA LEU A 86 8.16 6.57 -9.73
C LEU A 86 9.34 7.34 -10.34
N ILE A 87 10.47 7.40 -9.62
CA ILE A 87 11.64 8.19 -10.00
C ILE A 87 12.47 7.47 -11.06
N LEU A 88 12.65 6.16 -10.90
CA LEU A 88 13.53 5.29 -11.68
C LEU A 88 12.79 4.06 -12.25
N PRO A 89 11.72 4.25 -13.07
CA PRO A 89 10.93 3.13 -13.57
C PRO A 89 11.73 2.13 -14.42
N GLN A 90 12.77 2.61 -15.11
CA GLN A 90 13.71 1.78 -15.87
C GLN A 90 14.49 0.80 -14.98
N PHE A 91 14.87 1.22 -13.78
CA PHE A 91 15.55 0.35 -12.82
C PHE A 91 14.62 -0.79 -12.38
N MET A 92 13.34 -0.49 -12.15
CA MET A 92 12.34 -1.53 -11.84
C MET A 92 12.15 -2.51 -12.98
N LEU A 93 12.10 -2.04 -14.23
CA LEU A 93 11.99 -2.93 -15.39
C LEU A 93 13.21 -3.86 -15.54
N ILE A 94 14.42 -3.33 -15.30
CA ILE A 94 15.64 -4.14 -15.27
C ILE A 94 15.58 -5.19 -14.15
N LEU A 95 15.19 -4.79 -12.94
CA LEU A 95 15.10 -5.69 -11.79
C LEU A 95 14.09 -6.83 -12.03
N LEU A 96 12.98 -6.52 -12.71
CA LEU A 96 11.99 -7.50 -13.10
C LEU A 96 12.46 -8.41 -14.25
N GLY A 97 13.46 -7.97 -15.01
CA GLY A 97 13.85 -8.61 -16.27
C GLY A 97 12.84 -8.34 -17.40
N ALA A 98 12.08 -7.25 -17.30
CA ALA A 98 11.10 -6.85 -18.29
C ALA A 98 11.78 -6.11 -19.46
N PRO A 99 11.43 -6.41 -20.72
CA PRO A 99 11.92 -5.65 -21.86
C PRO A 99 11.36 -4.22 -21.81
N PHE A 100 12.19 -3.24 -22.17
CA PHE A 100 11.77 -1.85 -22.26
C PHE A 100 12.52 -1.13 -23.38
N VAL A 101 11.90 -0.09 -23.92
CA VAL A 101 12.53 0.77 -24.93
C VAL A 101 13.39 1.83 -24.23
N PRO A 102 14.70 1.93 -24.55
CA PRO A 102 15.61 2.91 -23.96
C PRO A 102 15.19 4.37 -24.19
N ALA A 103 15.73 5.27 -23.36
CA ALA A 103 15.52 6.70 -23.54
C ALA A 103 16.17 7.19 -24.84
N GLY A 104 15.41 7.93 -25.65
CA GLY A 104 15.89 8.47 -26.94
C GLY A 104 15.42 7.69 -28.17
N GLU A 105 14.89 6.48 -27.99
CA GLU A 105 14.28 5.71 -29.07
C GLU A 105 12.76 5.96 -29.18
N LYS A 106 12.24 5.87 -30.40
CA LYS A 106 10.82 6.07 -30.66
C LYS A 106 10.02 4.88 -30.14
N ARG A 107 9.26 5.08 -29.06
CA ARG A 107 8.39 4.05 -28.50
C ARG A 107 7.21 3.74 -29.44
N PRO A 108 6.82 2.47 -29.56
CA PRO A 108 5.56 2.11 -30.19
C PRO A 108 4.38 2.79 -29.48
N PHE A 109 3.33 3.14 -30.23
CA PHE A 109 2.15 3.81 -29.66
C PHE A 109 1.43 2.98 -28.57
N PHE A 110 1.55 1.65 -28.64
CA PHE A 110 0.94 0.72 -27.70
C PHE A 110 1.87 0.29 -26.55
N ASP A 111 3.05 0.90 -26.41
CA ASP A 111 3.95 0.62 -25.30
C ASP A 111 3.54 1.40 -24.04
N PHE A 112 2.76 0.75 -23.18
CA PHE A 112 2.31 1.29 -21.90
C PHE A 112 3.19 0.85 -20.71
N THR A 113 4.34 0.23 -20.95
CA THR A 113 5.17 -0.39 -19.91
C THR A 113 5.53 0.59 -18.78
N TYR A 114 5.98 1.78 -19.14
CA TYR A 114 6.31 2.83 -18.18
C TYR A 114 5.09 3.40 -17.45
N VAL A 115 3.95 3.45 -18.13
CA VAL A 115 2.69 3.89 -17.52
C VAL A 115 2.26 2.87 -16.45
N PHE A 116 2.29 1.58 -16.79
CA PHE A 116 2.01 0.51 -15.84
C PHE A 116 2.95 0.55 -14.64
N ILE A 117 4.26 0.64 -14.83
CA ILE A 117 5.21 0.72 -13.72
C ILE A 117 4.93 1.92 -12.82
N ARG A 118 4.65 3.10 -13.38
CA ARG A 118 4.35 4.29 -12.58
C ARG A 118 3.05 4.17 -11.81
N ILE A 119 1.99 3.64 -12.43
CA ILE A 119 0.71 3.44 -11.75
C ILE A 119 0.86 2.39 -10.63
N SER A 120 1.54 1.27 -10.90
CA SER A 120 1.87 0.27 -9.88
C SER A 120 2.71 0.88 -8.75
N ALA A 121 3.64 1.78 -9.07
CA ALA A 121 4.47 2.46 -8.10
C ALA A 121 3.67 3.43 -7.21
N VAL A 122 2.70 4.17 -7.75
CA VAL A 122 1.74 4.97 -6.93
C VAL A 122 0.98 4.06 -5.97
N ALA A 123 0.48 2.91 -6.45
CA ALA A 123 -0.23 1.96 -5.60
C ALA A 123 0.68 1.42 -4.48
N ALA A 124 1.95 1.13 -4.77
CA ALA A 124 2.95 0.70 -3.79
C ALA A 124 3.26 1.80 -2.75
N VAL A 125 3.41 3.06 -3.16
CA VAL A 125 3.60 4.18 -2.23
C VAL A 125 2.41 4.29 -1.27
N ASN A 126 1.18 4.23 -1.79
CA ASN A 126 -0.03 4.32 -0.98
C ASN A 126 -0.13 3.16 0.02
N MET A 127 0.07 1.92 -0.45
CA MET A 127 0.04 0.74 0.43
C MET A 127 1.16 0.76 1.47
N GLY A 128 2.36 1.20 1.09
CA GLY A 128 3.48 1.36 2.02
C GLY A 128 3.16 2.37 3.12
N ALA A 129 2.58 3.52 2.76
CA ALA A 129 2.14 4.52 3.73
C ALA A 129 1.05 3.96 4.67
N TYR A 130 0.03 3.28 4.14
CA TYR A 130 -0.99 2.64 4.97
C TYR A 130 -0.41 1.63 5.95
N TYR A 131 0.55 0.81 5.52
CA TYR A 131 1.24 -0.13 6.40
C TYR A 131 2.04 0.57 7.50
N VAL A 132 2.79 1.62 7.15
CA VAL A 132 3.53 2.40 8.16
C VAL A 132 2.57 3.01 9.19
N PHE A 133 1.50 3.68 8.75
CA PHE A 133 0.53 4.27 9.68
C PHE A 133 -0.18 3.21 10.52
N ALA A 134 -0.63 2.11 9.92
CA ALA A 134 -1.28 1.01 10.63
C ALA A 134 -0.37 0.41 11.71
N ALA A 135 0.95 0.31 11.45
CA ALA A 135 1.91 -0.14 12.45
C ALA A 135 2.04 0.87 13.61
N LEU A 136 2.06 2.16 13.32
CA LEU A 136 2.23 3.22 14.33
C LEU A 136 1.04 3.38 15.26
N ILE A 137 -0.18 3.11 14.78
CA ILE A 137 -1.41 3.17 15.59
C ILE A 137 -1.82 1.80 16.16
N ASP A 138 -0.98 0.77 16.01
CA ASP A 138 -1.24 -0.61 16.46
C ASP A 138 -2.59 -1.19 15.98
N ASN A 139 -2.88 -1.04 14.69
CA ASN A 139 -4.12 -1.55 14.11
C ASN A 139 -4.04 -3.06 13.82
N SER A 140 -4.20 -3.88 14.87
CA SER A 140 -4.15 -5.35 14.77
C SER A 140 -5.21 -5.94 13.85
N ASP A 141 -6.39 -5.33 13.79
CA ASP A 141 -7.49 -5.76 12.92
C ASP A 141 -7.15 -5.58 11.44
N PHE A 142 -6.26 -4.63 11.14
CA PHE A 142 -5.70 -4.47 9.80
C PHE A 142 -4.56 -5.46 9.52
N PHE A 143 -3.78 -5.91 10.51
CA PHE A 143 -2.64 -6.81 10.28
C PHE A 143 -3.09 -8.19 9.82
N LEU A 144 -4.09 -8.78 10.49
CA LEU A 144 -4.49 -10.17 10.25
C LEU A 144 -4.94 -10.43 8.80
N PRO A 145 -5.78 -9.58 8.17
CA PRO A 145 -6.17 -9.74 6.77
C PRO A 145 -5.00 -9.64 5.79
N THR A 146 -3.90 -8.96 6.12
CA THR A 146 -2.77 -8.84 5.17
C THR A 146 -2.08 -10.18 4.92
N VAL A 147 -2.10 -11.12 5.87
CA VAL A 147 -1.48 -12.44 5.71
C VAL A 147 -2.09 -13.21 4.52
N PRO A 148 -3.41 -13.50 4.47
CA PRO A 148 -3.99 -14.22 3.34
C PRO A 148 -3.88 -13.46 2.01
N PHE A 149 -3.98 -12.12 2.01
CA PHE A 149 -3.77 -11.34 0.79
C PHE A 149 -2.35 -11.50 0.24
N ARG A 150 -1.34 -11.51 1.10
CA ARG A 150 0.05 -11.69 0.68
C ARG A 150 0.38 -13.12 0.24
N ILE A 151 -0.26 -14.12 0.84
CA ILE A 151 -0.17 -15.51 0.36
C ILE A 151 -0.82 -15.61 -1.03
N PHE A 152 -1.93 -14.92 -1.25
CA PHE A 152 -2.60 -14.88 -2.55
C PHE A 152 -1.73 -14.19 -3.61
N THR A 153 -1.11 -13.04 -3.32
CA THR A 153 -0.19 -12.38 -4.25
C THR A 153 1.05 -13.22 -4.52
N PHE A 154 1.64 -13.85 -3.49
CA PHE A 154 2.72 -14.85 -3.65
C PHE A 154 2.33 -15.95 -4.64
N THR A 155 1.12 -16.49 -4.51
CA THR A 155 0.63 -17.58 -5.37
C THR A 155 0.48 -17.11 -6.82
N ILE A 156 -0.15 -15.96 -7.05
CA ILE A 156 -0.35 -15.39 -8.39
C ILE A 156 1.01 -15.09 -9.04
N PHE A 157 1.89 -14.34 -8.35
CA PHE A 157 3.18 -13.96 -8.91
C PHE A 157 4.09 -15.16 -9.16
N SER A 158 4.07 -16.17 -8.28
CA SER A 158 4.78 -17.42 -8.53
C SER A 158 4.24 -18.13 -9.77
N THR A 159 2.92 -18.23 -9.91
CA THR A 159 2.28 -18.88 -11.06
C THR A 159 2.62 -18.15 -12.36
N LEU A 160 2.53 -16.83 -12.38
CA LEU A 160 2.83 -16.03 -13.56
C LEU A 160 4.30 -16.12 -13.96
N ALA A 161 5.22 -16.09 -13.00
CA ALA A 161 6.65 -16.23 -13.29
C ALA A 161 7.01 -17.64 -13.76
N LEU A 162 6.50 -18.69 -13.10
CA LEU A 162 6.81 -20.08 -13.42
C LEU A 162 6.15 -20.55 -14.73
N SER A 163 5.02 -19.96 -15.12
CA SER A 163 4.39 -20.23 -16.43
C SER A 163 5.02 -19.47 -17.59
N GLY A 164 5.95 -18.53 -17.31
CA GLY A 164 6.52 -17.63 -18.32
C GLY A 164 5.57 -16.52 -18.78
N ALA A 165 4.41 -16.37 -18.15
CA ALA A 165 3.45 -15.30 -18.44
C ALA A 165 3.93 -13.93 -17.91
N ALA A 166 4.90 -13.92 -16.99
CA ALA A 166 5.54 -12.72 -16.47
C ALA A 166 7.07 -12.85 -16.44
N PRO A 167 7.81 -11.73 -16.42
CA PRO A 167 9.26 -11.73 -16.28
C PRO A 167 9.73 -12.49 -15.03
N ALA A 168 10.87 -13.18 -15.12
CA ALA A 168 11.36 -14.04 -14.04
C ALA A 168 11.58 -13.27 -12.71
N GLY A 169 11.91 -11.97 -12.77
CA GLY A 169 12.08 -11.14 -11.57
C GLY A 169 10.78 -10.95 -10.76
N VAL A 170 9.60 -11.19 -11.36
CA VAL A 170 8.31 -11.22 -10.63
C VAL A 170 8.29 -12.32 -9.56
N PHE A 171 9.05 -13.40 -9.74
CA PHE A 171 9.22 -14.42 -8.70
C PHE A 171 9.91 -13.85 -7.45
N GLY A 172 10.81 -12.87 -7.61
CA GLY A 172 11.42 -12.16 -6.48
C GLY A 172 10.39 -11.38 -5.65
N ILE A 173 9.42 -10.73 -6.31
CA ILE A 173 8.30 -10.08 -5.63
C ILE A 173 7.46 -11.13 -4.90
N ALA A 174 7.18 -12.27 -5.55
CA ALA A 174 6.44 -13.36 -4.92
C ALA A 174 7.11 -13.78 -3.59
N LEU A 175 8.41 -14.08 -3.62
CA LEU A 175 9.15 -14.49 -2.43
C LEU A 175 9.13 -13.41 -1.34
N TRP A 176 9.19 -12.14 -1.71
CA TRP A 176 9.09 -11.03 -0.77
C TRP A 176 7.70 -10.94 -0.12
N GLU A 177 6.62 -11.09 -0.89
CA GLU A 177 5.24 -11.16 -0.38
C GLU A 177 5.04 -12.36 0.56
N GLY A 178 5.47 -13.54 0.13
CA GLY A 178 5.34 -14.78 0.91
C GLY A 178 6.18 -14.75 2.18
N GLY A 179 7.42 -14.27 2.11
CA GLY A 179 8.29 -14.09 3.27
C GLY A 179 7.70 -13.11 4.29
N GLY A 180 7.15 -11.99 3.83
CA GLY A 180 6.45 -11.03 4.68
C GLY A 180 5.19 -11.61 5.33
N ALA A 181 4.41 -12.40 4.59
CA ALA A 181 3.23 -13.10 5.13
C ALA A 181 3.61 -14.08 6.24
N LEU A 182 4.63 -14.91 6.01
CA LEU A 182 5.09 -15.91 6.97
C LEU A 182 5.63 -15.25 8.24
N TRP A 183 6.43 -14.18 8.09
CA TRP A 183 6.97 -13.43 9.22
C TRP A 183 5.86 -12.81 10.06
N LEU A 184 4.87 -12.17 9.43
CA LEU A 184 3.72 -11.59 10.14
C LEU A 184 2.85 -12.64 10.82
N ALA A 185 2.54 -13.74 10.11
CA ALA A 185 1.76 -14.84 10.67
C ALA A 185 2.44 -15.44 11.91
N HIS A 186 3.77 -15.58 11.87
CA HIS A 186 4.55 -16.04 13.01
C HIS A 186 4.49 -15.05 14.17
N ALA A 187 4.60 -13.74 13.91
CA ALA A 187 4.50 -12.70 14.93
C ALA A 187 3.12 -12.70 15.62
N LEU A 188 2.03 -12.72 14.84
CA LEU A 188 0.67 -12.77 15.35
C LEU A 188 0.40 -14.06 16.16
N ALA A 189 0.90 -15.21 15.68
CA ALA A 189 0.76 -16.48 16.40
C ALA A 189 1.53 -16.48 17.73
N ALA A 190 2.69 -15.83 17.80
CA ALA A 190 3.46 -15.69 19.04
C ALA A 190 2.74 -14.79 20.05
N GLU A 191 2.21 -13.66 19.60
CA GLU A 191 1.45 -12.71 20.43
C GLU A 191 0.15 -13.34 20.95
N ALA A 192 -0.60 -14.06 20.11
CA ALA A 192 -1.81 -14.77 20.52
C ALA A 192 -1.55 -15.83 21.61
N ARG A 193 -0.38 -16.50 21.57
CA ARG A 193 0.00 -17.48 22.61
C ARG A 193 0.33 -16.82 23.94
N GLN A 194 0.94 -15.63 23.93
CA GLN A 194 1.27 -14.89 25.14
C GLN A 194 0.01 -14.40 25.87
N ASN A 195 -0.99 -13.92 25.11
CA ASN A 195 -2.26 -13.45 25.66
C ASN A 195 -3.12 -14.55 26.29
N VAL A 196 -2.86 -15.83 25.99
CA VAL A 196 -3.57 -16.98 26.58
C VAL A 196 -2.89 -17.50 27.85
N SER A 197 -1.63 -17.12 28.08
CA SER A 197 -0.86 -17.50 29.27
C SER A 197 -0.93 -16.50 30.44
N GLU A 198 -1.54 -15.33 30.20
CA GLU A 198 -1.88 -14.31 31.22
C GLU A 198 -3.32 -14.50 31.71
#